data_AF-A0A352FMV8-F1
#
_entry.id   AF-A0A352FMV8-F1
#
_cell.length_a   1.000
_cell.length_b   1.000
_cell.length_c   1.000
_cell.angle_alpha   90.00
_cell.angle_beta   90.00
_cell.angle_gamma   90.00
#
_symmetry.space_group_name_H-M   'P 1'
#
loop_
_entity.id
_entity.type
_entity.pdbx_description
1 polymer ?
#
loop_
_entity_poly.entity_id
_entity_poly.type
_entity_poly.pdbx_seq_one_letter_code
_entity_poly.pdbx_strand_id
1 'polypeptide(L)'
;MNDNYLWDRTGTPDAEVQELEELLGTLRYQPRPLEIPTTLKVRSNRMVLPLAIAAAIALTMLATALWIHFAKSQAGPVIQAIRQDQPIAPSKIETPVPSPDNQTVETVVKRATNPPRHPKTNPVLVATSKHSNVQLREAALTPQELAEKEQVLVALRLLSAKLNLVQRKSQGLPQVNAIRNQHKMG
;
A
#
# COMPACT_ATOMS: atom_id res chain seq x y z
N MET A 1 -33.17 -1.93 -35.60
CA MET A 1 -31.95 -1.91 -34.77
C MET A 1 -31.27 -3.26 -34.82
N ASN A 2 -30.28 -3.37 -35.70
CA ASN A 2 -29.52 -4.59 -35.94
C ASN A 2 -28.24 -4.53 -35.08
N ASP A 3 -28.18 -5.32 -34.01
CA ASP A 3 -27.10 -5.25 -33.02
C ASP A 3 -25.72 -5.58 -33.61
N ASN A 4 -25.68 -6.35 -34.70
CA ASN A 4 -24.45 -6.73 -35.38
C ASN A 4 -23.72 -5.50 -35.95
N TYR A 5 -24.45 -4.55 -36.55
CA TYR A 5 -23.84 -3.36 -37.17
C TYR A 5 -23.06 -2.49 -36.16
N LEU A 6 -23.51 -2.45 -34.90
CA LEU A 6 -22.91 -1.60 -33.87
C LEU A 6 -21.55 -2.11 -33.37
N TRP A 7 -21.29 -3.42 -33.47
CA TRP A 7 -20.08 -4.03 -32.90
C TRP A 7 -19.00 -4.29 -33.94
N ASP A 8 -19.37 -4.71 -35.15
CA ASP A 8 -18.42 -5.07 -36.20
C ASP A 8 -18.74 -4.46 -37.58
N ARG A 9 -19.78 -3.63 -37.67
CA ARG A 9 -20.28 -3.04 -38.92
C ARG A 9 -20.68 -4.08 -39.97
N THR A 10 -21.00 -5.31 -39.56
CA THR A 10 -21.51 -6.34 -40.46
C THR A 10 -23.04 -6.32 -40.47
N GLY A 11 -23.63 -6.24 -41.67
CA GLY A 11 -25.08 -6.18 -41.88
C GLY A 11 -25.56 -4.91 -42.58
N THR A 12 -26.86 -4.84 -42.87
CA THR A 12 -27.50 -3.65 -43.46
C THR A 12 -27.71 -2.58 -42.40
N PRO A 13 -27.12 -1.38 -42.54
CA PRO A 13 -27.36 -0.28 -41.62
C PRO A 13 -28.80 0.21 -41.70
N ASP A 14 -29.36 0.58 -40.55
CA ASP A 14 -30.61 1.33 -40.48
C ASP A 14 -30.37 2.73 -41.10
N ALA A 15 -31.35 3.26 -41.85
CA ALA A 15 -31.18 4.51 -42.62
C ALA A 15 -30.75 5.70 -41.74
N GLU A 16 -31.29 5.79 -40.53
CA GLU A 16 -30.94 6.84 -39.56
C GLU A 16 -29.49 6.75 -39.07
N VAL A 17 -28.96 5.53 -38.93
CA VAL A 17 -27.57 5.29 -38.52
C VAL A 17 -26.61 5.69 -39.64
N GLN A 18 -27.01 5.46 -40.90
CA GLN A 18 -26.23 5.86 -42.06
C GLN A 18 -26.11 7.39 -42.17
N GLU A 19 -27.19 8.13 -41.98
CA GLU A 19 -27.17 9.60 -41.96
C GLU A 19 -26.29 10.15 -40.84
N LEU A 20 -26.35 9.55 -39.65
CA LEU A 20 -25.52 9.93 -38.51
C LEU A 20 -24.03 9.61 -38.75
N GLU A 21 -23.72 8.47 -39.35
CA GLU A 21 -22.35 8.10 -39.70
C GLU A 21 -21.77 9.04 -40.75
N GLU A 22 -22.57 9.50 -41.71
CA GLU A 22 -22.16 10.49 -42.71
C GLU A 22 -21.88 11.86 -42.06
N LEU A 23 -22.79 12.35 -41.22
CA LEU A 23 -22.61 13.61 -40.49
C LEU A 23 -21.38 13.59 -39.58
N LEU A 24 -21.24 12.53 -38.76
CA LEU A 24 -20.12 12.38 -37.84
C LEU A 24 -18.82 12.01 -38.54
N GLY A 25 -18.89 11.41 -39.74
CA GLY A 25 -17.75 11.08 -40.57
C GLY A 25 -16.93 12.32 -40.95
N THR A 26 -17.58 13.47 -41.15
CA THR A 26 -16.92 14.74 -41.45
C THR A 26 -16.09 15.28 -40.27
N LEU A 27 -16.51 14.98 -39.03
CA LEU A 27 -15.84 15.39 -37.79
C LEU A 27 -14.80 14.38 -37.32
N ARG A 28 -14.60 13.29 -38.07
CA ARG A 28 -13.68 12.23 -37.69
C ARG A 28 -12.24 12.75 -37.72
N TYR A 29 -11.50 12.45 -36.66
CA TYR A 29 -10.10 12.85 -36.52
C TYR A 29 -9.27 12.37 -37.72
N GLN A 30 -8.70 13.32 -38.46
CA GLN A 30 -7.69 13.04 -39.49
C GLN A 30 -6.32 13.02 -38.81
N PRO A 31 -5.59 11.89 -38.85
CA PRO A 31 -4.24 11.83 -38.30
C PRO A 31 -3.33 12.71 -39.15
N ARG A 32 -3.15 13.96 -38.73
CA ARG A 32 -2.17 14.87 -39.31
C ARG A 32 -0.79 14.44 -38.79
N PRO A 33 0.22 14.28 -39.65
CA PRO A 33 1.57 14.00 -39.18
C PRO A 33 1.99 15.12 -38.22
N LEU A 34 2.41 14.74 -37.00
CA LEU A 34 2.89 15.72 -36.03
C LEU A 34 4.16 16.37 -36.56
N GLU A 35 4.08 17.63 -36.95
CA GLU A 35 5.23 18.47 -37.28
C GLU A 35 5.95 18.82 -35.98
N ILE A 36 6.93 18.00 -35.58
CA ILE A 36 7.73 18.27 -34.39
C ILE A 36 8.70 19.41 -34.75
N PRO A 37 8.64 20.57 -34.07
CA PRO A 37 9.53 21.68 -34.36
C PRO A 37 10.99 21.29 -34.07
N THR A 38 11.86 21.55 -35.03
CA THR A 38 13.30 21.23 -34.99
C THR A 38 14.08 22.00 -33.93
N THR A 39 13.44 22.95 -33.23
CA THR A 39 14.03 23.75 -32.15
C THR A 39 14.12 22.99 -30.83
N LEU A 40 13.43 21.84 -30.68
CA LEU A 40 13.44 21.05 -29.45
C LEU A 40 14.68 20.14 -29.39
N LYS A 41 15.79 20.66 -28.88
CA LYS A 41 16.95 19.83 -28.50
C LYS A 41 16.63 19.03 -27.24
N VAL A 42 16.28 17.76 -27.39
CA VAL A 42 16.17 16.80 -26.28
C VAL A 42 17.57 16.51 -25.74
N ARG A 43 17.98 17.22 -24.68
CA ARG A 43 19.25 16.99 -23.98
C ARG A 43 19.17 15.67 -23.21
N SER A 44 19.62 14.58 -23.83
CA SER A 44 19.71 13.26 -23.20
C SER A 44 20.87 13.26 -22.20
N ASN A 45 20.58 13.52 -20.92
CA ASN A 45 21.58 13.50 -19.86
C ASN A 45 21.83 12.06 -19.39
N ARG A 46 22.51 11.24 -20.22
CA ARG A 46 22.77 9.81 -19.97
C ARG A 46 23.86 9.51 -18.93
N MET A 47 24.46 10.51 -18.28
CA MET A 47 25.65 10.31 -17.46
C MET A 47 25.41 9.91 -15.99
N VAL A 48 24.17 9.68 -15.54
CA VAL A 48 23.88 9.39 -14.11
C VAL A 48 23.64 7.91 -13.77
N LEU A 49 23.76 7.00 -14.74
CA LEU A 49 23.44 5.58 -14.52
C LEU A 49 24.34 4.85 -13.50
N PRO A 50 25.66 5.03 -13.42
CA PRO A 50 26.47 4.26 -12.46
C PRO A 50 26.29 4.72 -11.01
N LEU A 51 25.94 6.00 -10.78
CA LEU A 51 25.77 6.55 -9.43
C LEU A 51 24.51 6.02 -8.73
N ALA A 52 23.44 5.75 -9.49
CA ALA A 52 22.19 5.23 -8.95
C ALA A 52 22.36 3.81 -8.36
N ILE A 53 23.22 2.98 -8.97
CA ILE A 53 23.49 1.61 -8.50
C ILE A 53 24.24 1.65 -7.17
N ALA A 54 25.26 2.50 -7.05
CA ALA A 54 26.03 2.65 -5.80
C ALA A 54 25.14 3.14 -4.65
N ALA A 55 24.26 4.12 -4.91
CA ALA A 55 23.33 4.65 -3.90
C ALA A 55 22.32 3.58 -3.43
N ALA A 56 21.82 2.75 -4.34
CA ALA A 56 20.90 1.66 -3.99
C ALA A 56 21.55 0.64 -3.05
N ILE A 57 22.80 0.26 -3.29
CA ILE A 57 23.55 -0.68 -2.43
C ILE A 57 23.81 -0.05 -1.04
N ALA A 58 24.16 1.23 -1.00
CA ALA A 58 24.38 1.93 0.27
C ALA A 58 23.09 1.99 1.13
N LEU A 59 21.95 2.29 0.51
CA LEU A 59 20.66 2.35 1.20
C LEU A 59 20.19 0.98 1.71
N THR A 60 20.40 -0.11 0.95
CA THR A 60 20.04 -1.46 1.41
C THR A 60 20.90 -1.92 2.58
N MET A 61 22.20 -1.58 2.58
CA MET A 61 23.06 -1.84 3.74
C MET A 61 22.63 -1.05 4.97
N LEU A 62 22.26 0.22 4.81
CA LEU A 62 21.83 1.05 5.93
C LEU A 62 20.49 0.55 6.53
N ALA A 63 19.54 0.18 5.67
CA ALA A 63 18.24 -0.35 6.10
C ALA A 63 18.39 -1.69 6.85
N THR A 64 19.23 -2.60 6.35
CA THR A 64 19.46 -3.90 7.01
C THR A 64 20.18 -3.73 8.34
N ALA A 65 21.16 -2.82 8.44
CA ALA A 65 21.85 -2.51 9.69
C ALA A 65 20.89 -1.94 10.75
N LEU A 66 20.04 -0.98 10.38
CA LEU A 66 19.03 -0.43 11.31
C LEU A 66 18.04 -1.50 11.76
N TRP A 67 17.57 -2.34 10.85
CA TRP A 67 16.63 -3.42 11.18
C TRP A 67 17.21 -4.39 12.23
N ILE A 68 18.45 -4.83 12.05
CA ILE A 68 19.11 -5.73 12.99
C ILE A 68 19.32 -5.07 14.36
N HIS A 69 19.64 -3.77 14.38
CA HIS A 69 19.78 -3.01 15.62
C HIS A 69 18.46 -2.99 16.41
N PHE A 70 17.33 -2.73 15.75
CA PHE A 70 16.02 -2.75 16.42
C PHE A 70 15.56 -4.16 16.81
N ALA A 71 15.88 -5.18 16.02
CA ALA A 71 15.52 -6.56 16.32
C ALA A 71 16.21 -7.08 17.60
N LYS A 72 17.45 -6.66 17.87
CA LYS A 72 18.18 -7.05 19.09
C LYS A 72 17.58 -6.45 20.36
N SER A 73 16.98 -5.27 20.28
CA SER A 73 16.36 -4.61 21.45
C SER A 73 15.06 -5.28 21.93
N GLN A 74 14.49 -6.23 21.18
CA GLN A 74 13.27 -6.95 21.57
C GLN A 74 13.53 -8.29 22.28
N ALA A 75 14.79 -8.69 22.47
CA ALA A 75 15.12 -9.80 23.36
C ALA A 75 14.98 -9.35 24.82
N GLY A 76 13.73 -9.25 25.29
CA GLY A 76 13.42 -9.03 26.69
C GLY A 76 14.03 -10.15 27.55
N PRO A 77 14.41 -9.85 28.81
CA PRO A 77 14.96 -10.84 29.72
C PRO A 77 13.93 -11.96 29.91
N VAL A 78 14.32 -13.20 29.57
CA VAL A 78 13.54 -14.40 29.89
C VAL A 78 13.43 -14.44 31.41
N ILE A 79 12.26 -14.09 31.95
CA ILE A 79 11.93 -14.28 33.36
C ILE A 79 12.00 -15.78 33.58
N GLN A 80 13.08 -16.23 34.23
CA GLN A 80 13.19 -17.57 34.78
C GLN A 80 12.09 -17.69 35.84
N ALA A 81 10.99 -18.35 35.46
CA ALA A 81 9.93 -18.71 36.39
C ALA A 81 10.54 -19.63 37.45
N ILE A 82 10.79 -19.07 38.63
CA ILE A 82 11.11 -19.81 39.85
C ILE A 82 9.92 -20.73 40.11
N ARG A 83 10.13 -22.01 39.81
CA ARG A 83 9.22 -23.11 40.12
C ARG A 83 9.33 -23.34 41.63
N GLN A 84 8.48 -22.71 42.41
CA GLN A 84 8.28 -23.05 43.82
C GLN A 84 7.21 -24.13 43.89
N ASP A 85 7.67 -25.34 44.20
CA ASP A 85 6.83 -26.47 44.57
C ASP A 85 5.98 -26.12 45.79
N GLN A 86 4.66 -26.28 45.68
CA GLN A 86 3.82 -26.51 46.86
C GLN A 86 2.72 -27.53 46.55
N PRO A 87 2.67 -28.66 47.30
CA PRO A 87 1.67 -29.71 47.14
C PRO A 87 0.52 -29.50 48.13
N ILE A 88 -0.73 -29.44 47.66
CA ILE A 88 -1.90 -29.67 48.51
C ILE A 88 -2.90 -30.55 47.76
N ALA A 89 -3.31 -31.60 48.48
CA ALA A 89 -4.06 -32.78 48.08
C ALA A 89 -5.58 -32.51 47.93
N PRO A 90 -6.40 -33.52 47.55
CA PRO A 90 -7.59 -33.36 46.70
C PRO A 90 -8.88 -33.12 47.48
N SER A 91 -9.84 -32.41 46.88
CA SER A 91 -11.23 -32.46 47.32
C SER A 91 -12.17 -32.74 46.15
N LYS A 92 -12.72 -33.95 46.23
CA LYS A 92 -13.81 -34.60 45.54
C LYS A 92 -15.07 -33.72 45.46
N ILE A 93 -15.75 -33.66 44.31
CA ILE A 93 -17.22 -33.65 44.16
C ILE A 93 -17.58 -34.11 42.73
N GLU A 94 -18.64 -34.91 42.69
CA GLU A 94 -19.18 -35.70 41.59
C GLU A 94 -19.90 -34.91 40.47
N THR A 95 -19.92 -35.57 39.31
CA THR A 95 -20.69 -35.41 38.06
C THR A 95 -22.21 -35.22 38.21
N PRO A 96 -22.93 -34.66 37.21
CA PRO A 96 -23.41 -35.47 36.07
C PRO A 96 -23.48 -34.79 34.67
N VAL A 97 -23.02 -35.53 33.64
CA VAL A 97 -23.58 -35.89 32.29
C VAL A 97 -24.86 -35.15 31.76
N PRO A 98 -25.18 -34.95 30.43
CA PRO A 98 -24.63 -35.50 29.14
C PRO A 98 -24.42 -34.51 27.93
N SER A 99 -23.66 -35.00 26.92
CA SER A 99 -23.75 -34.91 25.41
C SER A 99 -24.43 -33.74 24.64
N PRO A 100 -24.05 -33.41 23.37
CA PRO A 100 -23.85 -34.38 22.27
C PRO A 100 -22.74 -34.13 21.21
N ASP A 101 -22.46 -35.21 20.49
CA ASP A 101 -22.08 -35.38 19.08
C ASP A 101 -21.66 -34.15 18.26
N ASN A 102 -20.50 -34.26 17.60
CA ASN A 102 -20.40 -33.82 16.21
C ASN A 102 -19.47 -34.72 15.41
N GLN A 103 -20.07 -35.33 14.40
CA GLN A 103 -19.52 -36.25 13.43
C GLN A 103 -18.50 -35.52 12.55
N THR A 104 -17.32 -36.13 12.36
CA THR A 104 -16.37 -35.71 11.32
C THR A 104 -16.74 -36.46 10.05
N VAL A 105 -17.34 -35.75 9.09
CA VAL A 105 -17.58 -36.27 7.74
C VAL A 105 -16.30 -36.10 6.92
N GLU A 106 -15.67 -37.23 6.62
CA GLU A 106 -14.71 -37.35 5.53
C GLU A 106 -15.38 -36.97 4.21
N THR A 107 -14.83 -35.98 3.50
CA THR A 107 -15.19 -35.79 2.08
C THR A 107 -13.98 -36.05 1.21
N VAL A 108 -14.17 -37.10 0.43
CA VAL A 108 -13.27 -37.73 -0.52
C VAL A 108 -12.87 -36.79 -1.66
N VAL A 109 -11.57 -36.87 -1.97
CA VAL A 109 -10.88 -36.34 -3.15
C VAL A 109 -11.58 -36.72 -4.46
N LYS A 110 -11.91 -35.73 -5.30
CA LYS A 110 -12.03 -35.94 -6.75
C LYS A 110 -11.14 -34.97 -7.52
N ARG A 111 -10.12 -35.58 -8.10
CA ARG A 111 -9.10 -35.07 -9.02
C ARG A 111 -9.75 -34.82 -10.38
N ALA A 112 -9.83 -33.57 -10.80
CA ALA A 112 -10.15 -33.18 -12.17
C ALA A 112 -8.95 -32.43 -12.76
N THR A 113 -8.34 -33.03 -13.78
CA THR A 113 -7.21 -32.50 -14.55
C THR A 113 -7.70 -31.42 -15.51
N ASN A 114 -7.26 -30.18 -15.30
CA ASN A 114 -7.43 -29.08 -16.25
C ASN A 114 -6.22 -28.97 -17.19
N PRO A 115 -6.41 -28.63 -18.48
CA PRO A 115 -5.33 -28.43 -19.44
C PRO A 115 -4.58 -27.09 -19.20
N PRO A 116 -3.33 -26.96 -19.68
CA PRO A 116 -2.49 -25.80 -19.43
C PRO A 116 -3.00 -24.55 -20.17
N ARG A 117 -3.49 -23.56 -19.43
CA ARG A 117 -3.71 -22.20 -19.94
C ARG A 117 -2.47 -21.36 -19.66
N HIS A 118 -1.81 -20.91 -20.74
CA HIS A 118 -0.74 -19.92 -20.66
C HIS A 118 -1.27 -18.59 -20.09
N PRO A 119 -0.70 -18.07 -18.99
CA PRO A 119 -1.05 -16.75 -18.50
C PRO A 119 -0.34 -15.68 -19.36
N LYS A 120 -1.13 -14.93 -20.16
CA LYS A 120 -0.69 -13.64 -20.70
C LYS A 120 -0.75 -12.63 -19.55
N THR A 121 0.41 -12.29 -19.00
CA THR A 121 0.56 -11.24 -18.00
C THR A 121 0.41 -9.88 -18.67
N ASN A 122 -0.65 -9.15 -18.32
CA ASN A 122 -0.77 -7.73 -18.64
C ASN A 122 0.25 -6.95 -17.79
N PRO A 123 1.12 -6.13 -18.38
CA PRO A 123 1.96 -5.24 -17.59
C PRO A 123 1.07 -4.14 -17.00
N VAL A 124 0.79 -4.26 -15.70
CA VAL A 124 0.23 -3.16 -14.90
C VAL A 124 1.24 -2.02 -14.97
N LEU A 125 0.90 -0.99 -15.74
CA LEU A 125 1.60 0.29 -15.75
C LEU A 125 1.40 0.95 -14.39
N VAL A 126 2.28 0.62 -13.44
CA VAL A 126 2.38 1.33 -12.17
C VAL A 126 2.88 2.74 -12.50
N ALA A 127 1.99 3.72 -12.40
CA ALA A 127 2.33 5.13 -12.48
C ALA A 127 3.30 5.45 -11.34
N THR A 128 4.59 5.52 -11.66
CA THR A 128 5.60 5.96 -10.70
C THR A 128 5.49 7.48 -10.58
N SER A 129 5.00 7.95 -9.44
CA SER A 129 4.98 9.36 -9.09
C SER A 129 6.42 9.86 -8.96
N LYS A 130 6.93 10.46 -10.03
CA LYS A 130 8.20 11.19 -10.02
C LYS A 130 8.02 12.42 -9.15
N HIS A 131 8.31 12.30 -7.86
CA HIS A 131 8.51 13.46 -7.00
C HIS A 131 9.75 14.20 -7.52
N SER A 132 9.54 15.33 -8.17
CA SER A 132 10.62 16.22 -8.57
C SER A 132 11.37 16.61 -7.29
N ASN A 133 12.59 16.10 -7.14
CA ASN A 133 13.51 16.57 -6.12
C ASN A 133 13.92 17.98 -6.55
N VAL A 134 13.13 18.97 -6.14
CA VAL A 134 13.47 20.37 -6.23
C VAL A 134 14.66 20.54 -5.29
N GLN A 135 15.87 20.51 -5.85
CA GLN A 135 17.05 20.99 -5.16
C GLN A 135 16.80 22.46 -4.84
N LEU A 136 16.28 22.69 -3.64
CA LEU A 136 16.28 23.98 -3.00
C LEU A 136 17.73 24.43 -2.97
N ARG A 137 18.07 25.37 -3.84
CA ARG A 137 19.26 26.20 -3.68
C ARG A 137 19.21 26.71 -2.25
N GLU A 138 20.14 26.24 -1.41
CA GLU A 138 20.47 26.89 -0.16
C GLU A 138 21.01 28.28 -0.54
N ALA A 139 20.08 29.23 -0.69
CA ALA A 139 20.42 30.63 -0.50
C ALA A 139 21.11 30.69 0.86
N ALA A 140 22.27 31.33 0.93
CA ALA A 140 22.99 31.54 2.18
C ALA A 140 22.12 32.40 3.09
N LEU A 141 21.22 31.76 3.85
CA LEU A 141 20.31 32.41 4.77
C LEU A 141 21.15 32.98 5.91
N THR A 142 20.81 34.20 6.28
CA THR A 142 21.40 34.84 7.45
C THR A 142 21.08 34.03 8.72
N PRO A 143 21.92 34.05 9.76
CA PRO A 143 21.70 33.24 10.97
C PRO A 143 20.35 33.53 11.65
N GLN A 144 19.81 34.74 11.46
CA GLN A 144 18.49 35.12 11.94
C GLN A 144 17.34 34.43 11.19
N GLU A 145 17.41 34.36 9.86
CA GLU A 145 16.40 33.66 9.05
C GLU A 145 16.41 32.14 9.30
N LEU A 146 17.55 31.59 9.71
CA LEU A 146 17.66 30.19 10.09
C LEU A 146 16.88 29.91 11.38
N ALA A 147 17.04 30.75 12.41
CA ALA A 147 16.29 30.62 13.65
C ALA A 147 14.77 30.77 13.45
N GLU A 148 14.35 31.71 12.60
CA GLU A 148 12.92 31.88 12.26
C GLU A 148 12.36 30.66 11.50
N LYS A 149 13.13 30.09 10.56
CA LYS A 149 12.75 28.85 9.87
C LYS A 149 12.61 27.67 10.82
N GLU A 150 13.53 27.53 11.77
CA GLU A 150 13.45 26.47 12.78
C GLU A 150 12.18 26.60 13.62
N GLN A 151 11.84 27.83 14.03
CA GLN A 151 10.62 28.09 14.79
C GLN A 151 9.36 27.72 13.98
N VAL A 152 9.31 28.07 12.69
CA VAL A 152 8.21 27.69 11.79
C VAL A 152 8.12 26.18 11.64
N LEU A 153 9.26 25.49 11.46
CA LEU A 153 9.29 24.03 11.36
C LEU A 153 8.79 23.34 12.65
N VAL A 154 9.17 23.85 13.82
CA VAL A 154 8.69 23.35 15.11
C VAL A 154 7.18 23.57 15.25
N ALA A 155 6.69 24.77 14.90
CA ALA A 155 5.26 25.07 14.92
C ALA A 155 4.47 24.16 13.98
N LEU A 156 4.96 23.92 12.77
CA LEU A 156 4.33 23.03 11.80
C LEU A 156 4.29 21.58 12.30
N ARG A 157 5.35 21.10 12.95
CA ARG A 157 5.40 19.77 13.58
C ARG A 157 4.37 19.65 14.71
N LEU A 158 4.26 20.65 15.57
CA LEU A 158 3.27 20.67 16.65
C LEU A 158 1.84 20.70 16.12
N LEU A 159 1.57 21.51 15.09
CA LEU A 159 0.26 21.57 14.44
C LEU A 159 -0.10 20.23 13.78
N SER A 160 0.84 19.62 13.07
CA SER A 160 0.66 18.28 12.48
C SER A 160 0.36 17.22 13.54
N ALA A 161 1.10 17.23 14.66
CA ALA A 161 0.85 16.32 15.78
C ALA A 161 -0.55 16.53 16.40
N LYS A 162 -0.98 17.78 16.58
CA LYS A 162 -2.33 18.11 17.07
C LYS A 162 -3.41 17.70 16.08
N LEU A 163 -3.22 17.92 14.78
CA LEU A 163 -4.16 17.51 13.74
C LEU A 163 -4.31 15.99 13.72
N ASN A 164 -3.21 15.25 13.80
CA ASN A 164 -3.23 13.79 13.88
C ASN A 164 -3.98 13.30 15.14
N LEU A 165 -3.79 13.98 16.28
CA LEU A 165 -4.54 13.69 17.50
C LEU A 165 -6.05 13.92 17.32
N VAL A 166 -6.45 15.04 16.71
CA VAL A 166 -7.86 15.35 16.42
C VAL A 166 -8.44 14.32 15.44
N GLN A 167 -7.71 13.97 14.39
CA GLN A 167 -8.13 12.97 13.41
C GLN A 167 -8.33 11.60 14.06
N ARG A 168 -7.44 11.19 14.96
CA ARG A 168 -7.60 9.96 15.75
C ARG A 168 -8.83 10.02 16.66
N LYS A 169 -9.07 11.17 17.30
CA LYS A 169 -10.24 11.40 18.15
C LYS A 169 -11.55 11.38 17.35
N SER A 170 -11.56 11.91 16.13
CA SER A 170 -12.75 11.89 15.25
C SER A 170 -13.02 10.51 14.65
N GLN A 171 -11.99 9.68 14.44
CA GLN A 171 -12.13 8.34 13.89
C GLN A 171 -12.55 7.29 14.94
N GLY A 172 -12.66 7.66 16.22
CA GLY A 172 -13.19 6.77 17.26
C GLY A 172 -12.31 5.55 17.59
N LEU A 173 -11.03 5.54 17.18
CA LEU A 173 -10.13 4.42 17.53
C LEU A 173 -9.84 4.43 19.04
N PRO A 174 -9.97 3.29 19.74
CA PRO A 174 -9.79 3.20 21.18
C PRO A 174 -8.35 3.54 21.57
N GLN A 175 -8.21 4.37 22.60
CA GLN A 175 -6.92 4.68 23.21
C GLN A 175 -6.30 3.39 23.76
N VAL A 176 -5.05 3.11 23.38
CA VAL A 176 -4.26 1.95 23.85
C VAL A 176 -3.93 2.00 25.35
N ASN A 177 -4.39 3.02 26.09
CA ASN A 177 -4.16 3.15 27.53
C ASN A 177 -5.43 2.97 28.37
N ALA A 178 -6.31 2.03 27.99
CA ALA A 178 -7.25 1.47 28.96
C ALA A 178 -6.54 0.35 29.75
N ILE A 179 -5.54 0.71 30.56
CA ILE A 179 -5.05 -0.14 31.66
C ILE A 179 -6.17 -0.18 32.70
N ARG A 180 -7.15 -1.04 32.43
CA ARG A 180 -8.26 -1.34 33.33
C ARG A 180 -7.69 -2.26 34.40
N ASN A 181 -7.25 -1.66 35.50
CA ASN A 181 -6.95 -2.34 36.75
C ASN A 181 -8.14 -3.24 37.13
N GLN A 182 -8.06 -4.53 36.81
CA GLN A 182 -8.96 -5.54 37.35
C GLN A 182 -8.42 -5.98 38.72
N HIS A 183 -8.53 -5.09 39.70
CA HIS A 183 -8.60 -5.52 41.09
C HIS A 183 -10.09 -5.72 41.42
N LYS A 184 -10.53 -6.98 41.45
CA LYS A 184 -11.80 -7.40 42.07
C LYS A 184 -11.59 -8.84 42.52
N MET A 185 -11.19 -9.04 43.77
CA MET A 185 -12.07 -9.32 44.92
C MET A 185 -12.94 -10.55 44.65
N GLY A 186 -12.57 -11.65 45.32
CA GLY A 186 -13.22 -12.96 45.33
C GLY A 186 -12.27 -13.94 45.97
#